data_AF-A0A6B3HUK1-F1
#
_entry.id   AF-A0A6B3HUK1-F1
#
_cell.length_a   1.000
_cell.length_b   1.000
_cell.length_c   1.000
_cell.angle_alpha   90.00
_cell.angle_beta   90.00
_cell.angle_gamma   90.00
#
_symmetry.space_group_name_H-M   'P 1'
#
loop_
_entity.id
_entity.type
_entity.pdbx_description
1 polymer ?
#
loop_
_entity_poly.entity_id
_entity_poly.type
_entity_poly.pdbx_seq_one_letter_code
_entity_poly.pdbx_strand_id
1 'polypeptide(L)'
;DIAAVCSGFVYGLALCHGLIASGLYGRILLVGADVYSTWLDPDDRSAGVVFGDGAGAALVAAGRTGDPGELLAFDLGSDGTGYDLITVPGGGARARADGKPPAPQDAYFRMQGGTVYQHAVERMTGSCRTLLERVGWQPAEVD
;
A
#
# COMPACT_ATOMS: atom_id res chain seq x y z
N ASP A 1 7.70 11.18 -2.59
CA ASP A 1 6.50 10.31 -2.72
C ASP A 1 6.88 8.88 -2.98
N ILE A 2 6.08 7.95 -2.46
CA ILE A 2 6.28 6.50 -2.62
C ILE A 2 5.03 5.97 -3.32
N ALA A 3 5.19 5.50 -4.55
CA ALA A 3 4.10 4.94 -5.34
C ALA A 3 3.98 3.43 -5.09
N ALA A 4 3.15 3.04 -4.12
CA ALA A 4 2.84 1.64 -3.83
C ALA A 4 1.38 1.43 -3.39
N VAL A 5 0.48 2.35 -3.75
CA VAL A 5 -0.97 2.26 -3.45
C VAL A 5 -1.19 1.96 -1.96
N CYS A 6 -2.07 1.02 -1.61
CA CYS A 6 -2.47 0.70 -0.25
C CYS A 6 -1.35 0.10 0.62
N SER A 7 -0.27 -0.44 0.04
CA SER A 7 0.90 -0.91 0.78
C SER A 7 1.94 0.18 1.03
N GLY A 8 1.70 1.40 0.53
CA GLY A 8 2.63 2.52 0.56
C GLY A 8 3.13 2.90 1.94
N PHE A 9 2.30 2.78 2.98
CA PHE A 9 2.73 3.09 4.34
C PHE A 9 3.75 2.08 4.88
N VAL A 10 3.58 0.79 4.60
CA VAL A 10 4.53 -0.27 5.04
C VAL A 10 5.85 -0.15 4.27
N TYR A 11 5.79 0.10 2.96
CA TYR A 11 6.99 0.41 2.16
C TYR A 11 7.70 1.68 2.66
N GLY A 12 6.92 2.70 3.05
CA GLY A 12 7.43 3.94 3.63
C GLY A 12 8.15 3.71 4.96
N LEU A 13 7.61 2.87 5.84
CA LEU A 13 8.26 2.50 7.10
C LEU A 13 9.58 1.77 6.86
N ALA A 14 9.63 0.84 5.90
CA ALA A 14 10.86 0.14 5.53
C ALA A 14 11.94 1.12 5.00
N LEU A 15 11.54 2.08 4.16
CA LEU A 15 12.43 3.13 3.69
C LEU A 15 12.93 4.00 4.84
N CYS A 16 12.03 4.45 5.73
CA CYS A 16 12.39 5.25 6.90
C CYS A 16 13.39 4.51 7.80
N HIS A 17 13.14 3.22 8.06
CA HIS A 17 14.03 2.37 8.84
C HIS A 17 15.43 2.33 8.23
N GLY A 18 15.56 2.05 6.92
CA GLY A 18 16.86 2.02 6.24
C GLY A 18 17.59 3.37 6.23
N LEU A 19 16.86 4.46 6.02
CA LEU A 19 17.42 5.82 6.03
C LEU A 19 17.92 6.25 7.42
N ILE A 20 17.24 5.82 8.48
CA ILE A 20 17.67 6.10 9.86
C ILE A 20 18.82 5.18 10.27
N ALA A 21 18.72 3.88 9.98
CA ALA A 21 19.75 2.90 10.30
C ALA A 21 21.09 3.20 9.59
N SER A 22 21.05 3.77 8.39
CA SER A 22 22.26 4.24 7.67
C SER A 22 22.87 5.52 8.23
N GLY A 23 22.19 6.22 9.16
CA GLY A 23 22.65 7.48 9.73
C GLY A 23 22.42 8.71 8.84
N LEU A 24 21.74 8.58 7.70
CA LEU A 24 21.43 9.71 6.82
C LEU A 24 20.43 10.68 7.45
N TYR A 25 19.50 10.18 8.26
CA TYR A 25 18.51 10.98 8.96
C TYR A 25 18.32 10.48 10.40
N GLY A 26 18.02 11.37 11.33
CA GLY A 26 17.68 11.00 12.71
C GLY A 26 16.18 10.98 13.01
N ARG A 27 15.38 11.65 12.17
CA ARG A 27 13.91 11.80 12.31
C ARG A 27 13.30 11.98 10.92
N ILE A 28 12.24 11.24 10.62
CA ILE A 28 11.52 11.28 9.35
C ILE A 28 10.02 11.32 9.64
N LEU A 29 9.31 12.29 9.05
CA LEU A 29 7.85 12.32 9.07
C LEU A 29 7.32 11.56 7.85
N LEU A 30 6.69 10.41 8.08
CA LEU A 30 6.00 9.63 7.06
C LEU A 30 4.53 10.03 7.02
N VAL A 31 4.04 10.39 5.83
CA VAL A 31 2.64 10.81 5.62
C VAL A 31 2.02 9.90 4.57
N GLY A 32 0.86 9.33 4.87
CA GLY A 32 -0.02 8.67 3.91
C GLY A 32 -1.30 9.48 3.76
N ALA A 33 -1.72 9.76 2.52
CA ALA A 33 -2.93 10.51 2.24
C ALA A 33 -3.52 10.06 0.89
N ASP A 34 -4.81 9.76 0.89
CA ASP A 34 -5.54 9.28 -0.29
C ASP A 34 -6.89 9.97 -0.38
N VAL A 35 -7.30 10.31 -1.61
CA VAL A 35 -8.59 10.95 -1.91
C VAL A 35 -9.31 10.17 -3.01
N TYR A 36 -9.73 8.95 -2.67
CA TYR A 36 -10.40 8.04 -3.61
C TYR A 36 -11.70 8.63 -4.17
N SER A 37 -12.44 9.41 -3.40
CA SER A 37 -13.74 9.96 -3.78
C SER A 37 -13.72 10.74 -5.10
N THR A 38 -12.55 11.28 -5.49
CA THR A 38 -12.40 12.06 -6.72
C THR A 38 -12.41 11.21 -8.00
N TRP A 39 -12.05 9.94 -7.94
CA TRP A 39 -11.91 9.06 -9.11
C TRP A 39 -12.73 7.77 -9.01
N LEU A 40 -13.72 7.71 -8.12
CA LEU A 40 -14.74 6.66 -8.12
C LEU A 40 -15.82 6.96 -9.17
N ASP A 41 -16.28 5.92 -9.85
CA ASP A 41 -17.43 6.03 -10.77
C ASP A 41 -18.71 6.22 -9.94
N PRO A 42 -19.46 7.34 -10.11
CA PRO A 42 -20.69 7.59 -9.36
C PRO A 42 -21.80 6.55 -9.64
N ASP A 43 -21.73 5.85 -10.77
CA ASP A 43 -22.67 4.78 -11.11
C ASP A 43 -22.24 3.41 -10.54
N ASP A 44 -20.98 3.24 -10.12
CA ASP A 44 -20.47 2.02 -9.47
C ASP A 44 -20.65 2.06 -7.94
N ARG A 45 -21.79 1.55 -7.49
CA ARG A 45 -22.08 1.42 -6.07
C ARG A 45 -21.17 0.45 -5.33
N SER A 46 -20.53 -0.49 -6.02
CA SER A 46 -19.71 -1.52 -5.37
C SER A 46 -18.41 -0.95 -4.81
N ALA A 47 -17.80 0.01 -5.52
CA ALA A 47 -16.63 0.74 -5.05
C ALA A 47 -17.01 1.89 -4.10
N GLY A 48 -18.10 2.61 -4.39
CA GLY A 48 -18.54 3.78 -3.61
C GLY A 48 -18.86 3.52 -2.13
N VAL A 49 -19.14 2.28 -1.74
CA VAL A 49 -19.39 1.88 -0.35
C VAL A 49 -18.15 1.39 0.40
N VAL A 50 -17.06 1.11 -0.30
CA VAL A 50 -15.83 0.52 0.27
C VAL A 50 -14.73 1.57 0.44
N PHE A 51 -14.63 2.51 -0.49
CA PHE A 51 -13.54 3.49 -0.52
C PHE A 51 -13.95 4.84 0.09
N GLY A 52 -12.98 5.50 0.71
CA GLY A 52 -13.13 6.84 1.27
C GLY A 52 -11.82 7.58 1.25
N ASP A 53 -11.86 8.83 1.71
CA ASP A 53 -10.70 9.71 1.77
C ASP A 53 -10.11 9.70 3.19
N GLY A 54 -8.81 9.87 3.30
CA GLY A 54 -8.15 9.86 4.58
C GLY A 54 -6.70 10.27 4.51
N ALA A 55 -6.15 10.65 5.66
CA ALA A 55 -4.74 10.92 5.83
C ALA A 55 -4.28 10.55 7.24
N GLY A 56 -3.01 10.19 7.36
CA GLY A 56 -2.35 9.88 8.61
C GLY A 56 -0.86 10.15 8.51
N ALA A 57 -0.20 10.32 9.65
CA ALA A 57 1.23 10.54 9.71
C ALA A 57 1.86 9.86 10.91
N ALA A 58 3.11 9.41 10.76
CA ALA A 58 3.94 8.88 11.83
C ALA A 58 5.32 9.55 11.80
N LEU A 59 5.82 9.94 12.97
CA LEU A 59 7.20 10.38 13.14
C LEU A 59 8.05 9.15 13.46
N VAL A 60 8.94 8.77 12.55
CA VAL A 60 9.93 7.72 12.77
C VAL A 60 11.23 8.39 13.23
N ALA A 61 11.79 7.97 14.35
CA ALA A 61 13.01 8.54 14.91
C ALA A 61 14.01 7.45 15.27
N ALA A 62 15.29 7.81 15.27
CA ALA A 62 16.33 6.93 15.79
C ALA A 62 16.05 6.58 17.25
N GLY A 63 16.12 5.29 17.57
CA GLY A 63 15.96 4.71 18.91
C GLY A 63 17.05 3.67 19.19
N ARG A 64 16.91 2.95 20.30
CA ARG A 64 17.78 1.83 20.66
C ARG A 64 17.02 0.51 20.47
N THR A 65 17.75 -0.56 20.17
CA THR A 65 17.19 -1.91 20.17
C THR A 65 16.56 -2.22 21.52
N GLY A 66 15.34 -2.75 21.51
CA GLY A 66 14.50 -3.03 22.67
C GLY A 66 13.60 -1.87 23.13
N ASP A 67 13.70 -0.68 22.53
CA ASP A 67 12.78 0.42 22.86
C ASP A 67 11.35 0.11 22.36
N PRO A 68 10.30 0.54 23.07
CA PRO A 68 8.93 0.44 22.58
C PRO A 68 8.78 1.11 21.21
N GLY A 69 8.18 0.39 20.25
CA GLY A 69 8.03 0.85 18.87
C GLY A 69 9.19 0.51 17.94
N GLU A 70 10.13 -0.34 18.38
CA GLU A 70 11.16 -0.91 17.50
C GLU A 70 10.53 -1.63 16.28
N LEU A 71 11.06 -1.32 15.09
CA LEU A 71 10.67 -1.99 13.85
C LEU A 71 11.58 -3.22 13.66
N LEU A 72 11.03 -4.41 13.94
CA LEU A 72 11.80 -5.66 14.03
C LEU A 72 12.20 -6.23 12.67
N ALA A 73 11.28 -6.24 11.71
CA ALA A 73 11.50 -6.79 10.38
C ALA A 73 10.46 -6.26 9.39
N PHE A 74 10.73 -6.47 8.10
CA PHE A 74 9.79 -6.23 7.01
C PHE A 74 9.76 -7.43 6.07
N ASP A 75 8.57 -7.77 5.60
CA ASP A 75 8.35 -8.66 4.48
C ASP A 75 7.55 -7.88 3.43
N LEU A 76 8.17 -7.64 2.27
CA LEU A 76 7.63 -6.81 1.20
C LEU A 76 7.58 -7.61 -0.09
N GLY A 77 6.50 -7.45 -0.85
CA GLY A 77 6.29 -8.16 -2.10
C GLY A 77 5.42 -7.40 -3.08
N SER A 78 5.62 -7.66 -4.36
CA SER A 78 4.82 -7.12 -5.45
C SER A 78 4.68 -8.16 -6.56
N ASP A 79 3.46 -8.38 -7.03
CA ASP A 79 3.14 -9.23 -8.18
C ASP A 79 2.37 -8.40 -9.20
N GLY A 80 3.07 -8.01 -10.27
CA GLY A 80 2.50 -7.17 -11.32
C GLY A 80 1.62 -7.94 -12.31
N THR A 81 1.52 -9.26 -12.21
CA THR A 81 0.75 -10.07 -13.17
C THR A 81 -0.75 -9.80 -13.08
N GLY A 82 -1.25 -9.38 -11.91
CA GLY A 82 -2.66 -9.02 -11.68
C GLY A 82 -2.96 -7.52 -11.77
N TYR A 83 -2.19 -6.75 -12.55
CA TYR A 83 -2.36 -5.28 -12.65
C TYR A 83 -3.75 -4.83 -13.15
N ASP A 84 -4.47 -5.70 -13.83
CA ASP A 84 -5.82 -5.47 -14.35
C ASP A 84 -6.92 -5.72 -13.30
N LEU A 85 -6.58 -6.36 -12.18
CA LEU A 85 -7.50 -6.61 -11.07
C LEU A 85 -7.85 -5.34 -10.28
N ILE A 86 -6.94 -4.36 -10.24
CA ILE A 86 -7.12 -3.04 -9.60
C ILE A 86 -6.42 -2.00 -10.45
N THR A 87 -7.17 -1.10 -11.10
CA THR A 87 -6.56 -0.16 -12.05
C THR A 87 -7.40 1.09 -12.30
N VAL A 88 -6.73 2.15 -12.76
CA VAL A 88 -7.34 3.31 -13.42
C VAL A 88 -6.78 3.32 -14.85
N PRO A 89 -7.55 2.91 -15.88
CA PRO A 89 -7.01 2.73 -17.23
C PRO A 89 -6.54 4.04 -17.89
N GLY A 90 -7.23 5.14 -17.61
CA GLY A 90 -7.03 6.46 -18.22
C GLY A 90 -6.05 7.36 -17.46
N GLY A 91 -5.87 8.59 -17.98
CA GLY A 91 -5.08 9.65 -17.33
C GLY A 91 -3.55 9.52 -17.43
N GLY A 92 -3.04 8.29 -17.55
CA GLY A 92 -1.62 8.00 -17.65
C GLY A 92 -1.01 8.17 -19.05
N ALA A 93 0.32 8.11 -19.13
CA ALA A 93 1.05 8.14 -20.40
C ALA A 93 0.73 6.95 -21.32
N ARG A 94 0.40 5.79 -20.75
CA ARG A 94 -0.01 4.59 -21.48
C ARG A 94 -1.26 4.85 -22.32
N ALA A 95 -2.35 5.31 -21.70
CA ALA A 95 -3.58 5.65 -22.40
C ALA A 95 -3.38 6.73 -23.47
N ARG A 96 -2.50 7.72 -23.24
CA ARG A 96 -2.17 8.72 -24.26
C ARG A 96 -1.42 8.14 -25.46
N ALA A 97 -0.56 7.15 -25.22
CA ALA A 97 0.22 6.50 -26.27
C ALA A 97 -0.63 5.55 -27.14
N ASP A 98 -1.77 5.07 -26.63
CA ASP A 98 -2.66 4.13 -27.33
C ASP A 98 -3.37 4.74 -28.56
N GLY A 99 -3.27 6.06 -28.75
CA GLY A 99 -3.78 6.76 -29.94
C GLY A 99 -5.31 6.77 -30.08
N LYS A 100 -6.03 6.27 -29.07
CA LYS A 100 -7.50 6.27 -29.01
C LYS A 100 -7.95 7.29 -27.97
N PRO A 101 -9.05 8.04 -28.22
CA PRO A 101 -9.66 8.85 -27.18
C PRO A 101 -10.07 7.95 -26.00
N PRO A 102 -9.73 8.30 -24.75
CA PRO A 102 -10.16 7.52 -23.59
C PRO A 102 -11.69 7.56 -23.51
N ALA A 103 -12.30 6.44 -23.16
CA ALA A 103 -13.72 6.42 -22.87
C ALA A 103 -13.96 7.10 -21.51
N PRO A 104 -15.10 7.77 -21.27
CA PRO A 104 -15.36 8.45 -20.00
C PRO A 104 -15.14 7.56 -18.77
N GLN A 105 -15.52 6.29 -18.87
CA GLN A 105 -15.34 5.30 -17.82
C GLN A 105 -13.88 4.93 -17.53
N ASP A 106 -12.93 5.24 -18.43
CA ASP A 106 -11.51 4.92 -18.23
C ASP A 106 -10.86 5.87 -17.23
N ALA A 107 -11.49 7.00 -16.92
CA ALA A 107 -11.03 7.92 -15.88
C ALA A 107 -11.24 7.41 -14.46
N TYR A 108 -12.07 6.38 -14.27
CA TYR A 108 -12.46 5.89 -12.96
C TYR A 108 -11.68 4.64 -12.53
N PHE A 109 -11.58 4.49 -11.21
CA PHE A 109 -11.09 3.30 -10.54
C PHE A 109 -11.92 2.06 -10.88
N ARG A 110 -11.24 0.95 -11.14
CA ARG A 110 -11.84 -0.36 -11.40
C ARG A 110 -11.20 -1.41 -10.52
N MET A 111 -12.02 -2.30 -9.98
CA MET A 111 -11.55 -3.40 -9.14
C MET A 111 -12.38 -4.67 -9.34
N GLN A 112 -11.71 -5.80 -9.48
CA GLN A 112 -12.31 -7.14 -9.41
C GLN A 112 -12.33 -7.62 -7.95
N GLY A 113 -13.23 -7.06 -7.14
CA GLY A 113 -13.20 -7.19 -5.68
C GLY A 113 -13.10 -8.62 -5.14
N GLY A 114 -13.82 -9.58 -5.72
CA GLY A 114 -13.76 -10.99 -5.30
C GLY A 114 -12.37 -11.61 -5.48
N THR A 115 -11.76 -11.44 -6.64
CA THR A 115 -10.41 -11.93 -6.96
C THR A 115 -9.35 -11.22 -6.11
N VAL A 116 -9.48 -9.90 -5.97
CA VAL A 116 -8.58 -9.07 -5.15
C VAL A 116 -8.61 -9.52 -3.70
N TYR A 117 -9.79 -9.77 -3.14
CA TYR A 117 -9.94 -10.25 -1.78
C TYR A 117 -9.24 -11.60 -1.58
N GLN A 118 -9.44 -12.55 -2.50
CA GLN A 118 -8.78 -13.87 -2.44
C GLN A 118 -7.25 -13.74 -2.45
N HIS A 119 -6.70 -12.94 -3.38
CA HIS A 119 -5.27 -12.68 -3.45
C HIS A 119 -4.75 -11.98 -2.18
N ALA A 120 -5.48 -10.99 -1.67
CA ALA A 120 -5.09 -10.26 -0.46
C ALA A 120 -4.99 -11.21 0.74
N VAL A 121 -6.01 -12.05 0.98
CA VAL A 121 -6.01 -13.02 2.08
C VAL A 121 -4.84 -13.99 1.97
N GLU A 122 -4.62 -14.58 0.79
CA GLU A 122 -3.51 -15.54 0.59
C GLU A 122 -2.14 -14.88 0.81
N ARG A 123 -1.89 -13.76 0.13
CA ARG A 123 -0.58 -13.09 0.15
C ARG A 123 -0.27 -12.44 1.49
N MET A 124 -1.24 -11.77 2.12
CA MET A 124 -1.04 -11.14 3.43
C MET A 124 -0.85 -12.20 4.51
N THR A 125 -1.61 -13.31 4.48
CA THR A 125 -1.40 -14.41 5.43
C THR A 125 -0.01 -15.02 5.28
N GLY A 126 0.45 -15.25 4.04
CA GLY A 126 1.79 -15.74 3.77
C GLY A 126 2.87 -14.79 4.30
N SER A 127 2.74 -13.50 3.99
CA SER A 127 3.67 -12.47 4.44
C SER A 127 3.75 -12.36 5.96
N CYS A 128 2.60 -12.35 6.65
CA CYS A 128 2.56 -12.36 8.12
C CYS A 128 3.26 -13.59 8.71
N ARG A 129 3.06 -14.78 8.14
CA ARG A 129 3.73 -16.01 8.61
C ARG A 129 5.24 -15.95 8.41
N THR A 130 5.70 -15.54 7.23
CA THR A 130 7.13 -15.34 6.96
C THR A 130 7.76 -14.32 7.92
N LEU A 131 7.04 -13.24 8.22
CA LEU A 131 7.52 -12.21 9.14
C LEU A 131 7.63 -12.75 10.57
N LEU A 132 6.58 -13.42 11.07
CA LEU A 132 6.56 -14.04 12.40
C LEU A 132 7.67 -15.08 12.58
N GLU A 133 7.88 -15.95 11.59
CA GLU A 133 8.99 -16.92 11.59
C GLU A 133 10.36 -16.22 11.66
N ARG A 134 10.54 -15.12 10.91
CA ARG A 134 11.80 -14.37 10.89
C ARG A 134 12.13 -13.73 12.24
N VAL A 135 11.13 -13.21 12.94
CA VAL A 135 11.32 -12.59 14.27
C VAL A 135 11.19 -13.59 15.42
N GLY A 136 10.86 -14.85 15.12
CA GLY A 136 10.72 -15.93 16.11
C GLY A 136 9.47 -15.82 16.98
N TRP A 137 8.39 -15.21 16.48
CA TRP A 137 7.14 -14.99 17.22
C TRP A 137 6.04 -15.96 16.77
N GLN A 138 5.12 -16.23 17.68
CA GLN A 138 3.85 -16.89 17.44
C GLN A 138 2.74 -15.87 17.18
N PRO A 139 1.70 -16.20 16.40
CA PRO A 139 0.58 -15.28 16.16
C PRO A 139 -0.10 -14.75 17.43
N ALA A 140 -0.11 -15.54 18.51
CA ALA A 140 -0.70 -15.15 19.79
C ALA A 140 0.11 -14.10 20.58
N GLU A 141 1.32 -13.79 20.13
CA GLU A 141 2.17 -12.73 20.71
C GLU A 141 1.92 -11.36 20.05
N VAL A 142 1.05 -11.31 19.04
CA VAL A 142 0.58 -10.05 18.43
C VAL A 142 -0.69 -9.61 19.16
N ASP A 143 -0.66 -8.39 19.72
CA ASP A 143 -1.79 -7.75 20.41
C ASP A 143 -2.96 -7.37 19.49
#